data_AF-A0A7J9KXN0-F1
#
_entry.id   AF-A0A7J9KXN0-F1
#
_cell.length_a   1.000
_cell.length_b   1.000
_cell.length_c   1.000
_cell.angle_alpha   90.00
_cell.angle_beta   90.00
_cell.angle_gamma   90.00
#
_symmetry.space_group_name_H-M   'P 1'
#
loop_
_entity.id
_entity.type
_entity.pdbx_description
1 polymer ?
#
loop_
_entity_poly.entity_id
_entity_poly.type
_entity_poly.pdbx_seq_one_letter_code
_entity_poly.pdbx_strand_id
1 'polypeptide(L)' 'MLSGKYNSSFGWDKYRQMVVAEDAVWNSYIRSHKVEGQFRHRSFPYYDQLTSIYAKD' A
#
# COMPACT_ATOMS: atom_id res chain seq x y z
N MET A 1 4.35 8.62 13.59
CA MET A 1 3.06 9.20 13.17
C MET A 1 2.16 8.04 12.76
N LEU A 2 1.26 7.63 13.65
CA LEU A 2 0.14 6.75 13.35
C LEU A 2 -1.07 7.41 14.03
N SER A 3 -1.66 8.39 13.35
CA SER A 3 -2.90 9.01 13.79
C SER A 3 -3.90 8.95 12.64
N GLY A 4 -5.00 8.25 12.86
CA GLY A 4 -6.15 8.31 11.95
C GLY A 4 -6.91 7.01 11.96
N LYS A 5 -8.05 7.04 12.65
CA LYS A 5 -9.04 5.97 12.87
C LYS A 5 -9.76 5.48 11.58
N TYR A 6 -9.17 5.69 10.39
CA TYR A 6 -9.69 5.32 9.07
C TYR A 6 -8.59 4.93 8.08
N ASN A 7 -7.38 4.62 8.55
CA ASN A 7 -6.37 4.07 7.65
C ASN A 7 -6.75 2.62 7.37
N SER A 8 -7.14 2.36 6.12
CA SER A 8 -7.10 1.03 5.50
C SER A 8 -5.94 0.25 6.11
N SER A 9 -6.14 -0.98 6.59
CA SER A 9 -5.15 -1.76 7.35
C SER A 9 -3.86 -2.11 6.56
N PHE A 10 -3.63 -1.41 5.45
CA PHE A 10 -2.45 -1.39 4.64
C PHE A 10 -1.50 -0.28 5.07
N GLY A 11 -0.23 -0.61 5.14
CA GLY A 11 0.89 0.30 5.30
C GLY A 11 1.83 0.27 4.09
N TRP A 12 2.89 1.06 4.19
CA TRP A 12 3.94 1.18 3.18
C TRP A 12 5.28 0.79 3.77
N ASP A 13 5.94 -0.21 3.19
CA ASP A 13 7.32 -0.56 3.53
C ASP A 13 8.27 0.26 2.66
N LYS A 14 8.96 1.22 3.28
CA LYS A 14 9.91 2.12 2.62
C LYS A 14 11.19 1.42 2.16
N TYR A 15 11.59 0.31 2.78
CA TYR A 15 12.81 -0.39 2.38
C TYR A 15 12.55 -1.29 1.18
N ARG A 16 11.40 -1.96 1.18
CA ARG A 16 10.96 -2.84 0.09
C ARG A 16 10.21 -2.10 -0.99
N GLN A 17 9.87 -0.82 -0.75
CA GLN A 17 9.08 0.04 -1.62
C GLN A 17 7.79 -0.67 -2.05
N MET A 18 7.01 -1.19 -1.09
CA MET A 18 5.80 -1.97 -1.39
C MET A 18 4.71 -1.81 -0.34
N VAL A 19 3.48 -2.15 -0.73
CA VAL A 19 2.33 -2.17 0.18
C VAL A 19 2.41 -3.41 1.08
N VAL A 20 2.28 -3.20 2.39
CA VAL A 20 2.30 -4.27 3.41
C VAL A 20 1.01 -4.25 4.20
N ALA A 21 0.48 -5.42 4.51
CA ALA A 21 -0.70 -5.59 5.36
C ALA A 21 -0.72 -7.02 5.90
N GLU A 22 -1.55 -7.27 6.91
CA GLU A 22 -1.83 -8.62 7.36
C GLU A 22 -2.48 -9.45 6.25
N ASP A 23 -2.22 -10.76 6.25
CA ASP A 23 -2.79 -11.67 5.26
C ASP A 23 -4.32 -11.67 5.28
N ALA A 24 -4.94 -11.52 6.45
CA ALA A 24 -6.40 -11.39 6.58
C ALA A 24 -6.94 -10.15 5.84
N VAL A 25 -6.20 -9.03 5.90
CA VAL A 25 -6.53 -7.78 5.22
C VAL A 25 -6.39 -7.94 3.71
N TRP A 26 -5.26 -8.48 3.24
CA TRP A 26 -5.06 -8.79 1.82
C TRP A 26 -6.13 -9.73 1.28
N ASN A 27 -6.46 -10.80 2.00
CA ASN A 27 -7.47 -11.77 1.58
C ASN A 27 -8.86 -11.14 1.54
N SER A 28 -9.23 -10.31 2.51
CA SER A 28 -10.50 -9.57 2.48
C SER A 28 -10.57 -8.59 1.30
N TYR A 29 -9.47 -7.92 1.00
CA TYR A 29 -9.38 -6.93 -0.10
C TYR A 29 -9.42 -7.59 -1.49
N ILE A 30 -8.68 -8.67 -1.69
CA ILE A 30 -8.65 -9.42 -2.96
C ILE A 30 -10.00 -10.10 -3.24
N ARG A 31 -10.76 -10.47 -2.20
CA ARG A 31 -12.11 -11.04 -2.39
C ARG A 31 -13.05 -10.08 -3.11
N SER A 32 -12.96 -8.77 -2.85
CA SER A 32 -13.71 -7.73 -3.56
C SER A 32 -12.99 -7.21 -4.81
N HIS A 33 -11.65 -7.22 -4.82
CA HIS A 33 -10.80 -6.67 -5.89
C HIS A 33 -9.83 -7.73 -6.42
N LYS A 34 -10.38 -8.75 -7.11
CA LYS A 34 -9.63 -9.95 -7.52
C LYS A 34 -8.38 -9.68 -8.37
N VAL A 35 -8.37 -8.58 -9.14
CA VAL A 35 -7.26 -8.21 -10.03
C VAL A 35 -6.12 -7.51 -9.29
N GLU A 36 -6.38 -7.01 -8.08
CA GLU A 36 -5.44 -6.18 -7.33
C GLU A 36 -4.50 -6.99 -6.44
N GLY A 37 -4.67 -8.32 -6.40
CA GLY A 37 -3.75 -9.22 -5.70
C GLY A 37 -2.31 -9.17 -6.22
N GLN A 38 -2.10 -8.73 -7.47
CA GLN A 38 -0.76 -8.52 -8.02
C GLN A 38 0.06 -7.49 -7.22
N PHE A 39 -0.60 -6.55 -6.53
CA PHE A 39 0.07 -5.49 -5.78
C PHE A 39 0.67 -5.99 -4.46
N ARG A 40 0.23 -7.16 -3.96
CA ARG A 40 0.77 -7.77 -2.72
C ARG A 40 2.26 -8.11 -2.82
N HIS A 41 2.74 -8.42 -4.03
CA HIS A 41 4.10 -8.87 -4.26
C HIS A 41 4.88 -7.91 -5.18
N ARG A 42 4.32 -6.74 -5.48
CA ARG A 42 4.92 -5.78 -6.40
C ARG A 42 5.62 -4.67 -5.64
N SER A 43 6.87 -4.41 -6.02
CA SER A 43 7.59 -3.21 -5.58
C SER A 43 7.31 -2.04 -6.52
N PHE A 44 7.28 -0.83 -5.96
CA PHE A 44 7.15 0.43 -6.65
C PHE A 44 8.32 1.33 -6.25
N PRO A 45 9.51 1.12 -6.84
CA PRO A 45 10.75 1.76 -6.41
C PRO A 45 10.75 3.29 -6.54
N TYR A 46 9.83 3.83 -7.35
CA TYR A 46 9.71 5.27 -7.59
C TYR A 46 8.55 5.90 -6.83
N TYR A 47 7.79 5.14 -6.03
CA TYR A 47 6.59 5.65 -5.38
C TYR A 47 6.93 6.85 -4.48
N ASP A 48 7.92 6.73 -3.60
CA ASP A 48 8.30 7.83 -2.71
C ASP A 48 8.79 9.08 -3.48
N GLN A 49 9.51 8.88 -4.59
CA GLN A 49 10.00 9.98 -5.44
C GLN A 49 8.84 10.68 -6.16
N LEU A 50 7.92 9.90 -6.75
CA LEU A 50 6.74 10.41 -7.42
C LEU A 50 5.82 11.10 -6.42
N THR A 51 5.61 10.54 -5.22
CA THR A 51 4.87 11.20 -4.14
C THR A 51 5.52 12.53 -3.79
N SER A 52 6.85 12.65 -3.71
CA SER A 52 7.49 13.94 -3.46
C SER A 52 7.28 14.97 -4.58
N ILE A 53 7.08 14.54 -5.82
CA ILE A 53 6.82 15.42 -6.97
C ILE A 53 5.33 15.82 -7.01
N TYR A 54 4.44 14.86 -6.78
CA TYR A 54 2.98 15.01 -6.98
C TYR A 54 2.20 15.31 -5.70
N ALA A 55 2.74 15.10 -4.50
CA ALA A 55 2.07 15.46 -3.24
C ALA A 55 2.18 16.96 -2.92
N LYS A 56 2.66 17.76 -3.89
CA LYS A 56 2.81 19.21 -3.78
C LYS A 56 1.69 19.89 -4.59
N ASP A 57 0.46 19.72 -4.12
CA ASP A 57 -0.67 20.66 -4.28
C ASP A 57 -1.72 20.39 -3.20
#